data_AF-A0A848K7P3-F1
#
_entry.id   AF-A0A848K7P3-F1
#
_cell.length_a   1.000
_cell.length_b   1.000
_cell.length_c   1.000
_cell.angle_alpha   90.00
_cell.angle_beta   90.00
_cell.angle_gamma   90.00
#
_symmetry.space_group_name_H-M   'P 1'
#
loop_
_entity.id
_entity.type
_entity.pdbx_description
1 polymer ?
#
loop_
_entity_poly.entity_id
_entity_poly.type
_entity_poly.pdbx_seq_one_letter_code
_entity_poly.pdbx_strand_id
1 'polypeptide(L)'
;MNPRPDFCPGCGAQVYPEEAHCPFCGRKLHTSYVMPFLVGLGGTVVALISGGLVWWVMSAEPGETPDAQPQTQATAPAPAAQPPAPAQPAPAPAQPPAQAAAPTPTAPPAGAPAQDASLPLPTVNGTAPAPAADAAARRAFAKSKQDSFAQNGLDLTVTAGGDDATLLTIKFNFPAKTAAELIVAGPFPKQCEQRGFRQVLFVDPSGTTWTYDIATQQMTQK
;
A
#
# COMPACT_ATOMS: atom_id res chain seq x y z
N MET A 1 7.25 4.42 -25.91
CA MET A 1 7.48 3.66 -24.66
C MET A 1 8.83 2.97 -24.83
N ASN A 2 9.87 3.35 -24.09
CA ASN A 2 11.18 2.70 -24.20
C ASN A 2 11.07 1.33 -23.50
N PRO A 3 11.29 0.21 -24.21
CA PRO A 3 11.32 -1.09 -23.57
C PRO A 3 12.46 -1.10 -22.56
N ARG A 4 12.16 -1.51 -21.33
CA ARG A 4 13.16 -1.64 -20.27
C ARG A 4 14.19 -2.68 -20.73
N PRO A 5 15.50 -2.44 -20.62
CA PRO A 5 16.49 -3.44 -20.98
C PRO A 5 16.33 -4.65 -20.06
N ASP A 6 16.26 -5.84 -20.66
CA ASP A 6 16.25 -7.11 -19.95
C ASP A 6 17.68 -7.58 -19.70
N PHE A 7 17.86 -8.37 -18.64
CA PHE A 7 19.16 -8.93 -18.29
C PHE A 7 19.21 -10.41 -18.67
N CYS A 8 20.31 -10.84 -19.28
CA CYS A 8 20.50 -12.25 -19.60
C CYS A 8 20.61 -13.08 -18.31
N PRO A 9 19.79 -14.12 -18.10
CA PRO A 9 19.84 -14.93 -16.88
C PRO A 9 21.10 -15.82 -16.78
N GLY A 10 21.86 -15.94 -17.88
CA GLY A 10 23.12 -16.68 -17.88
C GLY A 10 24.29 -15.84 -17.40
N CYS A 11 24.53 -14.70 -18.05
CA CYS A 11 25.74 -13.88 -17.84
C CYS A 11 25.47 -12.51 -17.20
N GLY A 12 24.21 -12.15 -16.95
CA GLY A 12 23.83 -10.87 -16.33
C GLY A 12 24.07 -9.63 -17.20
N ALA A 13 24.46 -9.79 -18.47
CA ALA A 13 24.62 -8.67 -19.39
C ALA A 13 23.25 -8.07 -19.75
N GLN A 14 23.21 -6.75 -19.94
CA GLN A 14 22.05 -6.11 -20.56
C GLN A 14 21.93 -6.58 -22.00
N VAL A 15 20.74 -7.05 -22.37
CA VAL A 15 20.41 -7.50 -23.72
C VAL A 15 19.15 -6.77 -24.16
N TYR A 16 19.07 -6.46 -25.47
CA TYR A 16 17.87 -5.83 -25.99
C TYR A 16 16.80 -6.90 -26.19
N PRO A 17 15.53 -6.62 -25.83
CA PRO A 17 14.46 -7.63 -25.83
C PRO A 17 14.08 -8.14 -27.24
N GLU A 18 14.60 -7.53 -28.30
CA GLU A 18 14.43 -7.95 -29.70
C GLU A 18 15.42 -9.04 -30.15
N GLU A 19 16.44 -9.37 -29.34
CA GLU A 19 17.48 -10.33 -29.71
C GLU A 19 17.14 -11.76 -29.23
N ALA A 20 17.08 -12.72 -30.15
CA ALA A 20 16.78 -14.12 -29.83
C ALA A 20 17.93 -14.86 -29.10
N HIS A 21 19.15 -14.30 -29.12
CA HIS A 21 20.34 -14.87 -28.49
C HIS A 21 21.13 -13.77 -27.79
N CYS A 22 21.71 -14.10 -26.63
CA CYS A 22 22.56 -13.16 -25.91
C CYS A 22 23.91 -12.96 -26.64
N PRO A 23 24.31 -11.73 -26.99
CA PRO A 23 25.56 -11.47 -27.72
C PRO A 23 26.82 -11.80 -26.92
N PHE A 24 26.73 -11.82 -25.59
CA PHE A 24 27.87 -12.10 -24.70
C PHE A 24 28.12 -13.59 -24.43
N CYS A 25 27.07 -14.40 -24.30
CA CYS A 25 27.20 -15.82 -23.90
C CYS A 25 26.57 -16.82 -24.88
N GLY A 26 25.93 -16.35 -25.95
CA GLY A 26 25.30 -17.18 -26.98
C GLY A 26 24.05 -17.94 -26.52
N ARG A 27 23.59 -17.74 -25.29
CA ARG A 27 22.42 -18.45 -24.74
C ARG A 27 21.14 -17.93 -25.40
N LYS A 28 20.25 -18.86 -25.76
CA LYS A 28 18.95 -18.59 -26.38
C LYS A 28 18.00 -17.94 -25.36
N LEU A 29 17.47 -16.76 -25.69
CA LEU A 29 16.55 -16.01 -24.84
C LEU A 29 15.13 -16.37 -25.24
N HIS A 30 14.41 -17.06 -24.35
CA HIS A 30 13.02 -17.47 -24.60
C HIS A 30 12.10 -16.31 -24.23
N THR A 31 11.89 -15.36 -25.13
CA THR A 31 10.92 -14.27 -24.95
C THR A 31 9.52 -14.89 -24.91
N SER A 32 8.96 -15.03 -23.71
CA SER A 32 7.65 -15.64 -23.49
C SER A 32 6.55 -14.65 -23.87
N TYR A 33 6.32 -14.49 -25.17
CA TYR A 33 5.36 -13.55 -25.77
C TYR A 33 3.88 -13.87 -25.47
N VAL A 34 3.59 -14.96 -24.75
CA VAL A 34 2.21 -15.49 -24.56
C VAL A 34 1.51 -14.95 -23.30
N MET A 35 2.25 -14.41 -22.33
CA MET A 35 1.66 -13.92 -21.07
C MET A 35 0.68 -12.74 -21.18
N PRO A 36 0.86 -11.70 -22.05
CA PRO A 36 -0.07 -10.57 -22.06
C PRO A 36 -1.47 -10.92 -22.59
N PHE A 37 -1.58 -11.91 -23.47
CA PHE A 37 -2.88 -12.34 -24.03
C PHE A 37 -3.73 -13.11 -23.00
N LEU A 38 -3.13 -13.92 -22.14
CA LEU A 38 -3.87 -14.69 -21.12
C LEU A 38 -4.41 -13.80 -20.00
N VAL A 39 -3.67 -12.76 -19.61
CA VAL A 39 -4.11 -11.80 -18.58
C VAL A 39 -5.28 -10.94 -19.11
N GLY A 40 -5.25 -10.53 -20.38
CA GLY A 40 -6.31 -9.73 -20.98
C GLY A 40 -7.66 -10.46 -21.06
N LEU A 41 -7.63 -11.75 -21.43
CA LEU A 41 -8.85 -12.56 -21.63
C LEU A 41 -9.46 -13.01 -20.29
N GLY A 42 -8.63 -13.30 -19.28
CA GLY A 42 -9.11 -13.57 -17.93
C GLY A 42 -9.81 -12.36 -17.29
N GLY A 43 -9.28 -11.16 -17.49
CA GLY A 43 -9.87 -9.93 -16.94
C GLY A 43 -11.26 -9.60 -17.52
N THR A 44 -11.49 -9.89 -18.81
CA THR A 44 -12.78 -9.62 -19.46
C THR A 44 -13.90 -10.53 -18.96
N VAL A 45 -13.60 -11.80 -18.69
CA VAL A 45 -14.57 -12.76 -18.16
C VAL A 45 -15.02 -12.38 -16.74
N VAL A 46 -14.08 -11.96 -15.89
CA VAL A 46 -14.39 -11.53 -14.52
C VAL A 46 -15.26 -10.27 -14.50
N ALA A 47 -14.99 -9.30 -15.39
CA ALA A 47 -15.78 -8.08 -15.53
C ALA A 47 -17.24 -8.36 -15.95
N LEU A 48 -17.46 -9.31 -16.86
CA LEU A 48 -18.81 -9.67 -17.30
C LEU A 48 -19.62 -10.38 -16.20
N ILE A 49 -19.01 -11.27 -15.43
CA ILE A 49 -19.69 -11.99 -14.33
C ILE A 49 -20.10 -11.02 -13.21
N SER A 50 -19.19 -10.12 -12.83
CA SER A 50 -19.45 -9.11 -11.79
C SER A 50 -20.49 -8.08 -12.21
N GLY A 51 -20.44 -7.60 -13.45
CA GLY A 51 -21.47 -6.71 -14.00
C GLY A 51 -22.86 -7.36 -14.08
N GLY A 52 -22.92 -8.64 -14.45
CA GLY A 52 -24.17 -9.40 -14.51
C GLY A 52 -24.84 -9.61 -13.14
N LEU A 53 -24.05 -9.89 -12.10
CA LEU A 53 -24.56 -10.07 -10.73
C LEU A 53 -25.15 -8.78 -10.13
N VAL A 54 -24.51 -7.63 -10.38
CA VAL A 54 -25.01 -6.33 -9.91
C VAL A 54 -26.32 -5.95 -10.61
N TRP A 55 -26.40 -6.17 -11.93
CA TRP A 55 -27.64 -5.91 -12.67
C TRP A 55 -28.80 -6.81 -12.21
N TRP A 56 -28.50 -8.07 -11.87
CA TRP A 56 -29.50 -9.00 -11.36
C TRP A 56 -30.04 -8.59 -9.98
N VAL A 57 -29.17 -8.15 -9.07
CA VAL A 57 -29.57 -7.64 -7.74
C VAL A 57 -30.41 -6.36 -7.83
N MET A 58 -30.12 -5.46 -8.77
CA MET A 58 -30.93 -4.25 -8.96
C MET A 58 -32.25 -4.49 -9.73
N SER A 59 -32.43 -5.65 -10.38
CA SER A 59 -33.66 -5.99 -11.11
C SER A 59 -34.67 -6.79 -10.27
N ALA A 60 -34.33 -7.12 -9.03
CA ALA A 60 -35.31 -7.65 -8.06
C ALA A 60 -36.15 -6.48 -7.52
N GLU A 61 -37.36 -6.35 -8.03
CA GLU A 61 -38.34 -5.31 -7.66
C GLU A 61 -38.80 -5.46 -6.19
N PRO A 62 -39.07 -4.37 -5.46
CA PRO A 62 -39.69 -4.41 -4.13
C PRO A 62 -41.21 -4.67 -4.26
N GLY A 63 -41.58 -5.93 -4.40
CA GLY A 63 -42.97 -6.38 -4.36
C GLY A 63 -43.38 -6.85 -2.97
N GLU A 64 -44.55 -6.37 -2.52
CA GLU A 64 -45.43 -6.93 -1.47
C GLU A 64 -45.26 -6.42 -0.03
N THR A 65 -45.86 -5.25 0.22
CA THR A 65 -46.61 -4.99 1.47
C THR A 65 -48.01 -5.58 1.37
N PRO A 66 -48.46 -6.38 2.36
CA PRO A 66 -49.87 -6.40 2.73
C PRO A 66 -50.10 -5.95 4.18
N ASP A 67 -50.94 -4.92 4.26
CA ASP A 67 -52.05 -4.71 5.19
C ASP A 67 -51.87 -4.55 6.71
N ALA A 68 -52.40 -3.40 7.13
CA ALA A 68 -52.86 -2.96 8.43
C ALA A 68 -53.37 -4.03 9.42
N GLN A 69 -53.02 -3.83 10.69
CA GLN A 69 -53.96 -4.07 11.78
C GLN A 69 -54.01 -2.87 12.77
N PRO A 70 -55.20 -2.50 13.27
CA PRO A 70 -55.37 -1.43 14.26
C PRO A 70 -55.09 -1.90 15.70
N GLN A 71 -54.84 -0.90 16.55
CA GLN A 71 -54.48 -0.90 17.97
C GLN A 71 -55.15 -1.93 18.89
N THR A 72 -54.43 -2.33 19.94
CA THR A 72 -54.96 -2.27 21.32
C THR A 72 -53.85 -1.92 22.31
N GLN A 73 -54.06 -0.80 22.99
CA GLN A 73 -53.29 -0.32 24.13
C GLN A 73 -53.80 -1.06 25.37
N ALA A 74 -52.93 -1.80 26.07
CA ALA A 74 -53.23 -2.41 27.35
C ALA A 74 -52.22 -1.94 28.40
N THR A 75 -52.79 -1.38 29.47
CA THR A 75 -52.15 -0.78 30.64
C THR A 75 -51.42 -1.83 31.52
N ALA A 76 -50.42 -1.37 32.27
CA ALA A 76 -49.44 -2.10 33.10
C ALA A 76 -50.00 -3.15 34.10
N PRO A 77 -49.14 -4.08 34.61
CA PRO A 77 -48.36 -3.76 35.81
C PRO A 77 -46.89 -4.27 35.78
N ALA A 78 -45.99 -3.61 36.53
CA ALA A 78 -44.76 -4.20 37.06
C ALA A 78 -45.10 -5.24 38.17
N PRO A 79 -44.20 -6.10 38.71
CA PRO A 79 -42.79 -6.37 38.44
C PRO A 79 -42.45 -7.89 38.33
N ALA A 80 -41.25 -8.24 37.84
CA ALA A 80 -40.47 -9.36 38.36
C ALA A 80 -39.01 -9.24 37.87
N ALA A 81 -38.08 -9.13 38.82
CA ALA A 81 -36.65 -9.16 38.59
C ALA A 81 -36.26 -10.46 37.87
N GLN A 82 -35.70 -10.33 36.67
CA GLN A 82 -35.06 -11.46 36.00
C GLN A 82 -33.70 -11.74 36.66
N PRO A 83 -33.36 -13.01 36.95
CA PRO A 83 -32.03 -13.39 37.39
C PRO A 83 -31.00 -13.09 36.28
N PRO A 84 -29.75 -12.73 36.62
CA PRO A 84 -28.73 -12.45 35.63
C PRO A 84 -28.43 -13.70 34.80
N ALA A 85 -28.51 -13.56 33.48
CA ALA A 85 -28.04 -14.58 32.55
C ALA A 85 -26.54 -14.84 32.79
N PRO A 86 -26.08 -16.11 32.71
CA PRO A 86 -24.66 -16.42 32.80
C PRO A 86 -23.91 -15.72 31.66
N ALA A 87 -22.84 -15.01 32.03
CA ALA A 87 -21.93 -14.33 31.12
C ALA A 87 -21.42 -15.30 30.05
N GLN A 88 -21.62 -14.95 28.78
CA GLN A 88 -20.86 -15.54 27.68
C GLN A 88 -19.37 -15.24 27.93
N PRO A 89 -18.49 -16.26 27.93
CA PRO A 89 -17.05 -16.02 27.97
C PRO A 89 -16.63 -15.26 26.71
N ALA A 90 -15.84 -14.21 26.94
CA ALA A 90 -15.23 -13.39 25.91
C ALA A 90 -14.42 -14.26 24.91
N PRO A 91 -14.44 -13.95 23.61
CA PRO A 91 -13.49 -14.53 22.67
C PRO A 91 -12.06 -14.13 23.09
N ALA A 92 -11.22 -15.14 23.28
CA ALA A 92 -9.81 -14.97 23.61
C ALA A 92 -9.08 -14.14 22.54
N PRO A 93 -8.09 -13.32 22.92
CA PRO A 93 -7.24 -12.62 21.96
C PRO A 93 -6.45 -13.64 21.13
N ALA A 94 -6.54 -13.50 19.81
CA ALA A 94 -5.70 -14.22 18.86
C ALA A 94 -4.23 -13.94 19.18
N GLN A 95 -3.46 -14.99 19.42
CA GLN A 95 -2.03 -14.93 19.63
C GLN A 95 -1.34 -14.40 18.36
N PRO A 96 -0.31 -13.54 18.49
CA PRO A 96 0.54 -13.17 17.36
C PRO A 96 1.34 -14.40 16.88
N PRO A 97 1.56 -14.55 15.56
CA PRO A 97 2.45 -15.59 15.04
C PRO A 97 3.87 -15.40 15.56
N ALA A 98 4.47 -16.54 15.94
CA ALA A 98 5.79 -16.65 16.53
C ALA A 98 6.88 -15.99 15.65
N GLN A 99 7.74 -15.21 16.31
CA GLN A 99 8.98 -14.69 15.77
C GLN A 99 9.87 -15.86 15.33
N ALA A 100 10.13 -15.97 14.03
CA ALA A 100 11.18 -16.82 13.51
C ALA A 100 12.54 -16.25 13.91
N ALA A 101 13.35 -17.12 14.49
CA ALA A 101 14.64 -16.84 15.09
C ALA A 101 15.64 -16.14 14.16
N ALA A 102 16.37 -15.19 14.72
CA ALA A 102 17.61 -14.67 14.17
C ALA A 102 18.70 -15.77 14.16
N PRO A 103 19.48 -15.93 13.07
CA PRO A 103 20.78 -16.57 13.15
C PRO A 103 21.86 -15.56 13.58
N THR A 104 22.74 -16.09 14.42
CA THR A 104 23.85 -15.49 15.16
C THR A 104 25.01 -14.95 14.30
N PRO A 105 25.84 -14.05 14.85
CA PRO A 105 27.04 -13.53 14.20
C PRO A 105 28.17 -14.58 14.23
N THR A 106 28.76 -14.87 13.07
CA THR A 106 29.99 -15.67 12.98
C THR A 106 31.18 -14.74 12.90
N ALA A 107 32.13 -14.93 13.81
CA ALA A 107 33.40 -14.22 13.94
C ALA A 107 34.41 -14.63 12.82
N PRO A 108 35.54 -13.90 12.66
CA PRO A 108 36.34 -13.87 11.42
C PRO A 108 37.45 -14.93 11.38
N PRO A 109 37.95 -15.31 10.20
CA PRO A 109 39.31 -15.81 10.05
C PRO A 109 40.29 -14.67 9.74
N ALA A 110 41.36 -14.62 10.54
CA ALA A 110 42.60 -13.90 10.25
C ALA A 110 43.45 -14.70 9.26
N GLY A 111 44.19 -14.01 8.37
CA GLY A 111 45.30 -14.61 7.61
C GLY A 111 45.44 -14.12 6.16
N ALA A 112 46.39 -13.20 5.96
CA ALA A 112 46.89 -12.53 4.74
C ALA A 112 47.51 -13.52 3.67
N PRO A 113 48.07 -13.11 2.49
CA PRO A 113 48.55 -11.78 2.11
C PRO A 113 48.30 -11.29 0.65
N ALA A 114 48.79 -10.07 0.44
CA ALA A 114 48.80 -9.19 -0.72
C ALA A 114 49.20 -9.79 -2.08
N GLN A 115 48.59 -9.25 -3.15
CA GLN A 115 49.25 -8.72 -4.36
C GLN A 115 48.36 -7.58 -4.88
N ASP A 116 48.70 -6.33 -4.60
CA ASP A 116 49.47 -5.44 -5.49
C ASP A 116 49.10 -5.59 -6.98
N ALA A 117 48.10 -4.82 -7.37
CA ALA A 117 47.93 -4.33 -8.73
C ALA A 117 47.42 -2.89 -8.62
N SER A 118 48.34 -1.98 -8.32
CA SER A 118 48.12 -0.54 -8.47
C SER A 118 47.91 -0.24 -9.96
N LEU A 119 46.68 0.04 -10.35
CA LEU A 119 46.33 0.74 -11.60
C LEU A 119 45.43 1.92 -11.23
N PRO A 120 45.69 3.12 -11.80
CA PRO A 120 45.20 4.38 -11.27
C PRO A 120 43.68 4.45 -11.45
N LEU A 121 42.94 4.29 -10.36
CA LEU A 121 41.56 4.73 -10.35
C LEU A 121 41.58 6.24 -10.56
N PRO A 122 40.91 6.78 -11.60
CA PRO A 122 40.61 8.20 -11.60
C PRO A 122 39.87 8.49 -10.30
N THR A 123 40.46 9.36 -9.48
CA THR A 123 39.82 9.98 -8.34
C THR A 123 38.54 10.66 -8.82
N VAL A 124 37.43 9.93 -8.83
CA VAL A 124 36.10 10.54 -8.89
C VAL A 124 35.78 10.95 -7.46
N ASN A 125 36.40 12.05 -7.06
CA ASN A 125 35.82 12.98 -6.11
C ASN A 125 34.39 13.25 -6.57
N GLY A 126 33.45 12.62 -5.88
CA GLY A 126 32.05 12.71 -6.17
C GLY A 126 31.28 12.20 -4.97
N THR A 127 31.39 12.92 -3.85
CA THR A 127 30.33 12.97 -2.85
C THR A 127 29.09 13.55 -3.56
N ALA A 128 28.44 12.74 -4.38
CA ALA A 128 27.08 13.02 -4.80
C ALA A 128 26.21 12.54 -3.64
N PRO A 129 25.53 13.43 -2.90
CA PRO A 129 24.52 12.98 -1.97
C PRO A 129 23.53 12.13 -2.78
N ALA A 130 23.22 10.93 -2.30
CA ALA A 130 22.11 10.14 -2.84
C ALA A 130 20.93 11.11 -3.01
N PRO A 131 20.38 11.31 -4.22
CA PRO A 131 19.46 12.41 -4.46
C PRO A 131 18.28 12.21 -3.53
N ALA A 132 18.16 13.10 -2.55
CA ALA A 132 16.96 13.22 -1.73
C ALA A 132 15.81 13.29 -2.73
N ALA A 133 14.98 12.25 -2.78
CA ALA A 133 13.99 12.04 -3.84
C ALA A 133 13.41 13.37 -4.33
N ASP A 134 13.70 13.75 -5.58
CA ASP A 134 13.39 15.07 -6.13
C ASP A 134 11.98 15.53 -5.75
N ALA A 135 11.80 16.82 -5.42
CA ALA A 135 10.49 17.37 -5.04
C ALA A 135 9.40 17.04 -6.09
N ALA A 136 9.79 16.94 -7.37
CA ALA A 136 8.92 16.48 -8.45
C ALA A 136 8.50 15.00 -8.30
N ALA A 137 9.41 14.11 -7.93
CA ALA A 137 9.12 12.70 -7.67
C ALA A 137 8.18 12.51 -6.48
N ARG A 138 8.33 13.33 -5.42
CA ARG A 138 7.42 13.34 -4.26
C ARG A 138 6.01 13.78 -4.64
N ARG A 139 5.88 14.83 -5.45
CA ARG A 139 4.58 15.28 -6.00
C ARG A 139 3.94 14.22 -6.90
N ALA A 140 4.73 13.56 -7.74
CA ALA A 140 4.24 12.47 -8.58
C ALA A 140 3.75 11.28 -7.73
N PHE A 141 4.44 10.95 -6.65
CA PHE A 141 4.00 9.94 -5.69
C PHE A 141 2.69 10.32 -5.01
N ALA A 142 2.57 11.56 -4.52
CA ALA A 142 1.33 12.07 -3.94
C ALA A 142 0.15 11.94 -4.92
N LYS A 143 0.35 12.34 -6.18
CA LYS A 143 -0.66 12.22 -7.24
C LYS A 143 -1.03 10.76 -7.53
N SER A 144 -0.05 9.86 -7.61
CA SER A 144 -0.28 8.42 -7.79
C SER A 144 -1.04 7.81 -6.62
N LYS A 145 -0.77 8.26 -5.39
CA LYS A 145 -1.53 7.83 -4.20
C LYS A 145 -2.96 8.34 -4.23
N GLN A 146 -3.17 9.61 -4.56
CA GLN A 146 -4.53 10.15 -4.75
C GLN A 146 -5.32 9.32 -5.74
N ASP A 147 -4.74 9.01 -6.90
CA ASP A 147 -5.38 8.19 -7.93
C ASP A 147 -5.71 6.78 -7.42
N SER A 148 -4.77 6.15 -6.69
CA SER A 148 -5.01 4.86 -6.05
C SER A 148 -6.18 4.91 -5.05
N PHE A 149 -6.27 5.95 -4.23
CA PHE A 149 -7.38 6.10 -3.29
C PHE A 149 -8.71 6.34 -4.01
N ALA A 150 -8.72 7.19 -5.04
CA ALA A 150 -9.89 7.43 -5.87
C ALA A 150 -10.39 6.15 -6.57
N GLN A 151 -9.49 5.32 -7.09
CA GLN A 151 -9.84 4.00 -7.66
C GLN A 151 -10.48 3.04 -6.64
N ASN A 152 -10.15 3.19 -5.35
CA ASN A 152 -10.76 2.44 -4.26
C ASN A 152 -12.07 3.09 -3.75
N GLY A 153 -12.57 4.13 -4.43
CA GLY A 153 -13.79 4.85 -4.02
C GLY A 153 -13.60 5.79 -2.82
N LEU A 154 -12.36 6.06 -2.41
CA LEU A 154 -12.05 7.00 -1.34
C LEU A 154 -11.86 8.40 -1.94
N ASP A 155 -12.83 9.27 -1.69
CA ASP A 155 -12.78 10.66 -2.13
C ASP A 155 -11.92 11.47 -1.16
N LEU A 156 -10.64 11.59 -1.50
CA LEU A 156 -9.64 12.33 -0.75
C LEU A 156 -8.63 12.99 -1.69
N THR A 157 -8.00 14.08 -1.23
CA THR A 157 -6.98 14.81 -1.98
C THR A 157 -5.62 14.59 -1.34
N VAL A 158 -4.62 14.21 -2.14
CA VAL A 158 -3.25 14.01 -1.66
C VAL A 158 -2.31 14.98 -2.37
N THR A 159 -1.65 15.84 -1.62
CA THR A 159 -0.74 16.87 -2.13
C THR A 159 0.56 16.85 -1.37
N ALA A 160 1.68 16.88 -2.08
CA ALA A 160 3.00 17.08 -1.47
C ALA A 160 3.35 18.59 -1.46
N GLY A 161 3.66 19.11 -0.28
CA GLY A 161 3.99 20.52 -0.02
C GLY A 161 5.12 20.68 0.99
N GLY A 162 5.30 21.91 1.49
CA GLY A 162 6.41 22.27 2.38
C GLY A 162 7.77 22.37 1.68
N ASP A 163 8.82 22.60 2.46
CA ASP A 163 10.20 22.65 1.98
C ASP A 163 10.56 21.31 1.30
N ASP A 164 11.09 21.41 0.07
CA ASP A 164 11.42 20.28 -0.79
C ASP A 164 10.26 19.28 -1.06
N ALA A 165 9.00 19.68 -0.86
CA ALA A 165 7.85 18.78 -0.96
C ALA A 165 7.90 17.59 0.03
N THR A 166 8.47 17.79 1.22
CA THR A 166 8.64 16.76 2.26
C THR A 166 7.44 16.59 3.18
N LEU A 167 6.43 17.48 3.10
CA LEU A 167 5.15 17.37 3.80
C LEU A 167 4.12 16.73 2.87
N LEU A 168 3.47 15.64 3.28
CA LEU A 168 2.38 15.02 2.54
C LEU A 168 1.05 15.37 3.17
N THR A 169 0.24 16.20 2.51
CA THR A 169 -1.10 16.57 2.99
C THR A 169 -2.15 15.65 2.37
N ILE A 170 -3.00 15.07 3.21
CA ILE A 170 -4.12 14.20 2.84
C ILE A 170 -5.39 14.83 3.40
N LYS A 171 -6.22 15.38 2.52
CA LYS A 171 -7.50 15.97 2.88
C LYS A 171 -8.62 14.98 2.59
N PHE A 172 -9.38 14.64 3.61
CA PHE A 172 -10.53 13.74 3.50
C PHE A 172 -11.82 14.55 3.33
N ASN A 173 -12.80 13.96 2.66
CA ASN A 173 -14.17 14.47 2.63
C ASN A 173 -15.09 13.73 3.64
N PHE A 174 -14.50 12.91 4.50
CA PHE A 174 -15.16 12.14 5.55
C PHE A 174 -14.31 12.17 6.83
N PRO A 175 -14.83 11.71 7.99
CA PRO A 175 -14.13 11.77 9.26
C PRO A 175 -12.75 11.08 9.20
N ALA A 176 -11.71 11.88 9.32
CA ALA A 176 -10.34 11.52 9.01
C ALA A 176 -9.60 10.83 10.15
N LYS A 177 -10.11 10.87 11.39
CA LYS A 177 -9.44 10.24 12.55
C LYS A 177 -9.20 8.74 12.32
N THR A 178 -10.28 7.98 12.08
CA THR A 178 -10.19 6.54 11.87
C THR A 178 -9.35 6.19 10.64
N ALA A 179 -9.47 6.96 9.56
CA ALA A 179 -8.68 6.75 8.35
C ALA A 179 -7.20 7.06 8.57
N ALA A 180 -6.88 8.17 9.25
CA ALA A 180 -5.51 8.51 9.60
C ALA A 180 -4.88 7.42 10.46
N GLU A 181 -5.59 6.93 11.49
CA GLU A 181 -5.14 5.82 12.34
C GLU A 181 -4.88 4.54 11.51
N LEU A 182 -5.77 4.18 10.59
CA LEU A 182 -5.60 3.03 9.70
C LEU A 182 -4.42 3.21 8.74
N ILE A 183 -4.25 4.40 8.17
CA ILE A 183 -3.17 4.71 7.24
C ILE A 183 -1.82 4.64 7.96
N VAL A 184 -1.69 5.23 9.16
CA VAL A 184 -0.44 5.21 9.92
C VAL A 184 -0.13 3.85 10.54
N ALA A 185 -1.15 3.02 10.82
CA ALA A 185 -0.96 1.63 11.24
C ALA A 185 -0.47 0.71 10.09
N GLY A 186 -0.71 1.12 8.85
CA GLY A 186 -0.35 0.36 7.66
C GLY A 186 1.10 0.52 7.19
N PRO A 187 1.43 0.07 5.97
CA PRO A 187 2.77 0.23 5.39
C PRO A 187 3.07 1.64 4.89
N PHE A 188 2.09 2.56 4.97
CA PHE A 188 2.17 3.88 4.37
C PHE A 188 3.26 4.78 4.96
N PRO A 189 3.49 4.85 6.30
CA PRO A 189 4.58 5.63 6.87
C PRO A 189 5.95 5.22 6.33
N LYS A 190 6.20 3.91 6.21
CA LYS A 190 7.45 3.39 5.66
C LYS A 190 7.65 3.77 4.20
N GLN A 191 6.58 3.77 3.41
CA GLN A 191 6.64 4.24 2.02
C GLN A 191 6.94 5.75 1.95
N CYS A 192 6.41 6.54 2.88
CA CYS A 192 6.67 7.97 2.96
C CYS A 192 8.15 8.24 3.35
N GLU A 193 8.66 7.53 4.35
CA GLU A 193 10.06 7.60 4.79
C GLU A 193 11.04 7.27 3.65
N GLN A 194 10.80 6.17 2.92
CA GLN A 194 11.64 5.75 1.77
C GLN A 194 11.65 6.78 0.63
N ARG A 195 10.63 7.64 0.56
CA ARG A 195 10.52 8.72 -0.43
C ARG A 195 11.00 10.07 0.12
N GLY A 196 11.52 10.10 1.35
CA GLY A 196 12.04 11.30 2.00
C GLY A 196 10.97 12.27 2.46
N PHE A 197 9.72 11.84 2.64
CA PHE A 197 8.75 12.63 3.38
C PHE A 197 9.11 12.59 4.87
N ARG A 198 8.92 13.72 5.56
CA ARG A 198 9.19 13.84 7.00
C ARG A 198 7.90 13.84 7.82
N GLN A 199 6.81 14.30 7.24
CA GLN A 199 5.57 14.51 7.95
C GLN A 199 4.38 14.29 7.03
N VAL A 200 3.30 13.73 7.57
CA VAL A 200 2.02 13.55 6.90
C VAL A 200 0.97 14.36 7.65
N LEU A 201 0.27 15.25 6.96
CA LEU A 201 -0.79 16.07 7.51
C LEU A 201 -2.13 15.56 7.02
N PHE A 202 -2.97 15.05 7.92
CA PHE A 202 -4.32 14.61 7.66
C PHE A 202 -5.29 15.75 8.00
N VAL A 203 -6.19 16.10 7.08
CA VAL A 203 -7.14 17.20 7.24
C VAL A 203 -8.56 16.68 7.11
N ASP A 204 -9.36 16.89 8.14
CA ASP A 204 -10.79 16.56 8.18
C ASP A 204 -11.64 17.58 7.39
N PRO A 205 -12.85 17.22 6.90
CA PRO A 205 -13.83 18.22 6.46
C PRO A 205 -14.19 19.24 7.55
N SER A 206 -14.11 18.86 8.83
CA SER A 206 -14.36 19.76 9.98
C SER A 206 -13.21 20.77 10.20
N GLY A 207 -12.12 20.67 9.45
CA GLY A 207 -10.93 21.53 9.60
C GLY A 207 -9.95 21.08 10.69
N THR A 208 -10.28 20.02 11.43
CA THR A 208 -9.35 19.38 12.37
C THR A 208 -8.17 18.79 11.62
N THR A 209 -6.97 18.96 12.16
CA THR A 209 -5.76 18.43 11.53
C THR A 209 -5.06 17.43 12.44
N TRP A 210 -4.60 16.32 11.86
CA TRP A 210 -3.69 15.41 12.54
C TRP A 210 -2.37 15.39 11.80
N THR A 211 -1.31 15.64 12.52
CA THR A 211 0.04 15.64 12.01
C THR A 211 0.71 14.36 12.47
N TYR A 212 1.12 13.53 11.52
CA TYR A 212 1.94 12.36 11.79
C TYR A 212 3.38 12.66 11.43
N ASP A 213 4.25 12.63 12.44
CA ASP A 213 5.68 12.80 12.26
C ASP A 213 6.32 11.43 12.02
N ILE A 214 7.00 11.27 10.88
CA ILE A 214 7.54 9.97 10.45
C ILE A 214 8.74 9.58 11.30
N ALA A 215 9.54 10.54 11.76
CA ALA A 215 10.76 10.28 12.53
C ALA A 215 10.45 9.78 13.95
N THR A 216 9.44 10.37 14.59
CA THR A 216 8.99 10.01 15.94
C THR A 216 7.87 8.96 15.93
N GLN A 217 7.28 8.71 14.76
CA GLN A 217 6.13 7.82 14.56
C GLN A 217 4.91 8.22 15.42
N GLN A 218 4.81 9.50 15.77
CA GLN A 218 3.76 10.03 16.61
C GLN A 218 2.72 10.77 15.78
N MET A 219 1.45 10.58 16.13
CA MET A 219 0.34 11.36 15.59
C MET A 219 -0.11 12.39 16.62
N THR A 220 -0.17 13.66 16.22
CA THR A 220 -0.58 14.77 17.08
C THR A 220 -1.75 15.51 16.45
N GLN A 221 -2.78 15.79 17.23
CA GLN A 221 -3.91 16.61 16.80
C GLN A 221 -3.60 18.10 16.98
N LYS A 222 -3.98 18.92 15.99
CA LYS A 222 -3.92 20.38 16.02
C LYS A 222 -5.26 20.98 15.59
#